data_AF-A0A955LWK4-F1
#
_entry.id   AF-A0A955LWK4-F1
#
_cell.length_a   1.000
_cell.length_b   1.000
_cell.length_c   1.000
_cell.angle_alpha   90.00
_cell.angle_beta   90.00
_cell.angle_gamma   90.00
#
_symmetry.space_group_name_H-M   'P 1'
#
loop_
_entity.id
_entity.type
_entity.pdbx_description
1 polymer ?
#
loop_
_entity_poly.entity_id
_entity_poly.type
_entity_poly.pdbx_seq_one_letter_code
_entity_poly.pdbx_strand_id
1 'polypeptide(L)'
;MLSETFSLLSQEAYLTRSSLLTGFTHLRKANIGDDTKGLFYSSFFQLSIGFERLMKLILVVDYMAKNDLKPMTDEELRNKYSHKIKNLYKGCMSLASDQGMSLDEFVTENEFDYEIVSFLHEFALSARYYNLSKLSNSQKSKDPLSEWWSILSIIMSSDVPYRKRKKIEEESVRICDAIGNNTFTMMRGLDQQLMTTLDTIVYPQFIEAASPYVVWRTFRVIKPLYSLIDRVVDEVHVIEQQKGHDYPLVPYLYEFFPFLLLDRGSVIRRKKWG
;
A
#
# COMPACT_ATOMS: atom_id res chain seq x y z
N MET A 1 -1.70 21.89 28.74
CA MET A 1 -0.49 21.41 28.03
C MET A 1 -0.87 20.08 27.39
N LEU A 2 -0.57 19.85 26.12
CA LEU A 2 -0.91 18.59 25.45
C LEU A 2 -0.14 17.43 26.11
N SER A 3 -0.78 16.27 26.23
CA SER A 3 -0.19 15.10 26.89
C SER A 3 0.93 14.48 26.06
N GLU A 4 1.78 13.67 26.70
CA GLU A 4 2.79 12.87 25.99
C GLU A 4 2.14 11.91 24.98
N THR A 5 1.03 11.27 25.38
CA THR A 5 0.23 10.41 24.50
C THR A 5 -0.22 11.13 23.23
N PHE A 6 -0.71 12.37 23.36
CA PHE A 6 -1.11 13.18 22.20
C PHE A 6 0.06 13.42 21.24
N SER A 7 1.23 13.76 21.78
CA SER A 7 2.45 13.99 21.00
C SER A 7 2.91 12.74 20.27
N LEU A 8 2.94 11.60 20.96
CA LEU A 8 3.34 10.31 20.39
C LEU A 8 2.39 9.85 19.28
N LEU A 9 1.07 9.94 19.50
CA LEU A 9 0.08 9.60 18.48
C LEU A 9 0.17 10.54 17.26
N SER A 10 0.41 11.82 17.48
CA SER A 10 0.62 12.79 16.39
C SER A 10 1.86 12.47 15.56
N GLN A 11 2.98 12.14 16.21
CA GLN A 11 4.21 11.75 15.53
C GLN A 11 4.02 10.46 14.74
N GLU A 12 3.33 9.48 15.31
CA GLU A 12 3.01 8.23 14.64
C GLU A 12 2.11 8.47 13.41
N ALA A 13 1.15 9.39 13.49
CA ALA A 13 0.32 9.79 12.35
C ALA A 13 1.15 10.46 11.24
N TYR A 14 2.09 11.35 11.59
CA TYR A 14 3.02 11.96 10.62
C TYR A 14 3.91 10.92 9.93
N LEU A 15 4.47 9.97 10.68
CA LEU A 15 5.29 8.88 10.14
C LEU A 15 4.46 8.01 9.18
N THR A 16 3.26 7.60 9.61
CA THR A 16 2.33 6.81 8.82
C THR A 16 1.99 7.51 7.50
N ARG A 17 1.60 8.80 7.57
CA ARG A 17 1.28 9.61 6.40
C ARG A 17 2.47 9.71 5.44
N SER A 18 3.66 10.00 5.98
CA SER A 18 4.89 10.13 5.18
C SER A 18 5.22 8.84 4.43
N SER A 19 5.12 7.69 5.12
CA SER A 19 5.34 6.37 4.51
C SER A 19 4.32 6.07 3.41
N LEU A 20 3.03 6.32 3.64
CA LEU A 20 1.99 6.10 2.63
C LEU A 20 2.22 6.97 1.38
N LEU A 21 2.42 8.28 1.55
CA LEU A 21 2.60 9.21 0.44
C LEU A 21 3.90 8.92 -0.34
N THR A 22 4.99 8.61 0.35
CA THR A 22 6.26 8.22 -0.30
C THR A 22 6.08 6.92 -1.07
N GLY A 23 5.40 5.93 -0.47
CA GLY A 23 5.04 4.66 -1.09
C GLY A 23 4.28 4.86 -2.39
N PHE A 24 3.18 5.61 -2.38
CA PHE A 24 2.40 5.91 -3.59
C PHE A 24 3.19 6.67 -4.65
N THR A 25 4.07 7.59 -4.25
CA THR A 25 4.94 8.31 -5.19
C THR A 25 5.93 7.37 -5.87
N HIS A 26 6.59 6.50 -5.10
CA HIS A 26 7.52 5.51 -5.66
C HIS A 26 6.78 4.51 -6.54
N LEU A 27 5.61 4.02 -6.13
CA LEU A 27 4.79 3.11 -6.94
C LEU A 27 4.42 3.72 -8.29
N ARG A 28 4.06 5.02 -8.29
CA ARG A 28 3.69 5.75 -9.49
C ARG A 28 4.85 5.95 -10.48
N LYS A 29 6.08 6.00 -9.97
CA LYS A 29 7.31 6.27 -10.71
C LYS A 29 8.11 5.02 -11.06
N ALA A 30 7.87 3.91 -10.36
CA ALA A 30 8.61 2.67 -10.55
C ALA A 30 8.46 2.16 -11.98
N ASN A 31 9.58 1.69 -12.53
CA ASN A 31 9.65 1.12 -13.87
C ASN A 31 10.82 0.12 -13.95
N ILE A 32 11.02 -0.54 -15.07
CA ILE A 32 12.07 -1.56 -15.25
C ILE A 32 13.45 -0.98 -15.62
N GLY A 33 13.55 0.33 -15.86
CA GLY A 33 14.84 0.99 -16.14
C GLY A 33 15.75 1.01 -14.92
N ASP A 34 17.06 1.09 -15.14
CA ASP A 34 18.11 0.91 -14.12
C ASP A 34 17.89 1.75 -12.86
N ASP A 35 17.60 3.06 -13.01
CA ASP A 35 17.37 3.97 -11.87
C ASP A 35 15.97 3.86 -11.25
N THR A 36 15.06 3.14 -11.90
CA THR A 36 13.63 3.12 -11.56
C THR A 36 13.16 1.78 -11.00
N LYS A 37 13.91 0.68 -11.22
CA LYS A 37 13.56 -0.65 -10.71
C LYS A 37 13.61 -0.72 -9.19
N GLY A 38 14.57 -0.01 -8.58
CA GLY A 38 14.68 0.12 -7.12
C GLY A 38 13.44 0.75 -6.47
N LEU A 39 12.70 1.59 -7.20
CA LEU A 39 11.49 2.24 -6.68
C LEU A 39 10.35 1.26 -6.39
N PHE A 40 10.32 0.08 -7.03
CA PHE A 40 9.37 -0.96 -6.65
C PHE A 40 9.61 -1.40 -5.21
N TYR A 41 10.84 -1.78 -4.87
CA TYR A 41 11.19 -2.16 -3.50
C TYR A 41 10.93 -1.01 -2.54
N SER A 42 11.42 0.20 -2.83
CA SER A 42 11.18 1.37 -1.98
C SER A 42 9.69 1.64 -1.76
N SER A 43 8.85 1.43 -2.77
CA SER A 43 7.39 1.50 -2.65
C SER A 43 6.86 0.42 -1.70
N PHE A 44 7.21 -0.84 -1.91
CA PHE A 44 6.72 -1.96 -1.10
C PHE A 44 7.11 -1.80 0.37
N PHE A 45 8.34 -1.39 0.65
CA PHE A 45 8.80 -1.05 2.00
C PHE A 45 7.89 0.00 2.66
N GLN A 46 7.71 1.12 1.98
CA GLN A 46 6.99 2.26 2.54
C GLN A 46 5.49 1.96 2.69
N LEU A 47 4.88 1.28 1.73
CA LEU A 47 3.47 0.89 1.80
C LEU A 47 3.23 -0.18 2.86
N SER A 48 4.05 -1.22 2.97
CA SER A 48 3.91 -2.23 4.03
C SER A 48 3.98 -1.58 5.43
N ILE A 49 4.93 -0.67 5.64
CA ILE A 49 5.06 0.06 6.92
C ILE A 49 3.87 0.99 7.14
N GLY A 50 3.48 1.78 6.14
CA GLY A 50 2.37 2.73 6.25
C GLY A 50 1.03 2.04 6.51
N PHE A 51 0.76 0.92 5.85
CA PHE A 51 -0.44 0.10 6.07
C PHE A 51 -0.45 -0.46 7.49
N GLU A 52 0.66 -1.07 7.93
CA GLU A 52 0.78 -1.62 9.28
C GLU A 52 0.54 -0.54 10.34
N ARG A 53 1.19 0.62 10.22
CA ARG A 53 1.09 1.71 11.20
C ARG A 53 -0.30 2.33 11.25
N LEU A 54 -0.95 2.57 10.10
CA LEU A 54 -2.31 3.11 10.05
C LEU A 54 -3.30 2.19 10.77
N MET A 55 -3.26 0.88 10.49
CA MET A 55 -4.16 -0.08 11.12
C MET A 55 -3.87 -0.22 12.62
N LYS A 56 -2.60 -0.19 13.02
CA LYS A 56 -2.23 -0.19 14.45
C LYS A 56 -2.73 1.06 15.17
N LEU A 57 -2.61 2.25 14.57
CA LEU A 57 -3.15 3.48 15.13
C LEU A 57 -4.65 3.33 15.43
N ILE A 58 -5.43 2.85 14.46
CA ILE A 58 -6.87 2.61 14.62
C ILE A 58 -7.14 1.64 15.78
N LEU A 59 -6.48 0.49 15.79
CA LEU A 59 -6.71 -0.56 16.78
C LEU A 59 -6.24 -0.17 18.20
N VAL A 60 -5.19 0.65 18.31
CA VAL A 60 -4.71 1.17 19.60
C VAL A 60 -5.68 2.20 20.16
N VAL A 61 -6.21 3.10 19.32
CA VAL A 61 -7.18 4.11 19.77
C VAL A 61 -8.50 3.46 20.19
N ASP A 62 -8.98 2.46 19.45
CA ASP A 62 -10.14 1.66 19.87
C ASP A 62 -9.89 0.96 21.22
N TYR A 63 -8.70 0.39 21.40
CA TYR A 63 -8.33 -0.21 22.69
C TYR A 63 -8.31 0.82 23.82
N MET A 64 -7.82 2.05 23.58
CA MET A 64 -7.83 3.13 24.57
C MET A 64 -9.26 3.46 25.02
N ALA A 65 -10.22 3.56 24.10
CA ALA A 65 -11.64 3.73 24.44
C ALA A 65 -12.12 2.65 25.42
N LYS A 66 -11.74 1.39 25.18
CA LYS A 66 -12.21 0.24 25.95
C LYS A 66 -11.44 -0.01 27.25
N ASN A 67 -10.27 0.61 27.44
CA ASN A 67 -9.34 0.30 28.54
C ASN A 67 -8.86 1.56 29.26
N ASP A 68 -9.81 2.36 29.72
CA ASP A 68 -9.55 3.54 30.55
C ASP A 68 -8.59 4.58 29.95
N LEU A 69 -8.61 4.76 28.63
CA LEU A 69 -7.72 5.66 27.89
C LEU A 69 -6.24 5.28 27.97
N LYS A 70 -5.93 4.03 28.36
CA LYS A 70 -4.57 3.50 28.36
C LYS A 70 -4.27 2.85 27.01
N PRO A 71 -3.12 3.17 26.38
CA PRO A 71 -2.73 2.52 25.14
C PRO A 71 -2.38 1.06 25.40
N MET A 72 -2.54 0.24 24.36
CA MET A 72 -2.11 -1.15 24.35
C MET A 72 -0.58 -1.23 24.51
N THR A 73 -0.11 -2.22 25.27
CA THR A 73 1.33 -2.52 25.36
C THR A 73 1.87 -3.16 24.08
N ASP A 74 3.18 -3.04 23.85
CA ASP A 74 3.83 -3.71 22.71
C ASP A 74 3.60 -5.23 22.71
N GLU A 75 3.56 -5.84 23.90
CA GLU A 75 3.30 -7.26 24.05
C GLU A 75 1.87 -7.62 23.65
N GLU A 76 0.87 -6.88 24.13
CA GLU A 76 -0.54 -7.08 23.75
C GLU A 76 -0.73 -6.87 22.24
N LEU A 77 -0.11 -5.84 21.66
CA LEU A 77 -0.20 -5.53 20.24
C LEU A 77 0.40 -6.66 19.39
N ARG A 78 1.55 -7.18 19.82
CA ARG A 78 2.23 -8.30 19.17
C ARG A 78 1.46 -9.61 19.33
N ASN A 79 0.90 -9.87 20.51
CA ASN A 79 0.19 -11.12 20.80
C ASN A 79 -1.16 -11.16 20.09
N LYS A 80 -1.89 -10.04 20.04
CA LYS A 80 -3.25 -9.98 19.47
C LYS A 80 -3.24 -9.98 17.94
N TYR A 81 -2.34 -9.23 17.32
CA TYR A 81 -2.36 -9.06 15.86
C TYR A 81 -1.16 -9.69 15.16
N SER A 82 -0.01 -9.87 15.84
CA SER A 82 1.29 -10.17 15.23
C SER A 82 1.65 -9.09 14.18
N HIS A 83 2.89 -8.97 13.71
CA HIS A 83 3.28 -7.95 12.68
C HIS A 83 2.74 -8.29 11.29
N LYS A 84 1.47 -8.65 11.21
CA LYS A 84 0.84 -9.31 10.07
C LYS A 84 -0.22 -8.38 9.52
N ILE A 85 0.10 -7.72 8.42
CA ILE A 85 -0.80 -6.80 7.69
C ILE A 85 -2.20 -7.42 7.46
N LYS A 86 -2.31 -8.70 7.06
CA LYS A 86 -3.61 -9.39 6.93
C LYS A 86 -4.42 -9.42 8.22
N ASN A 87 -3.78 -9.71 9.36
CA ASN A 87 -4.46 -9.79 10.66
C ASN A 87 -4.92 -8.42 11.12
N LEU A 88 -4.08 -7.39 10.95
CA LEU A 88 -4.42 -6.01 11.25
C LEU A 88 -5.61 -5.54 10.38
N TYR A 89 -5.62 -5.90 9.10
CA TYR A 89 -6.69 -5.54 8.18
C TYR A 89 -8.01 -6.20 8.59
N LYS A 90 -7.99 -7.51 8.90
CA LYS A 90 -9.16 -8.22 9.44
C LYS A 90 -9.62 -7.64 10.78
N GLY A 91 -8.69 -7.22 11.64
CA GLY A 91 -9.00 -6.53 12.89
C GLY A 91 -9.75 -5.22 12.65
N CYS A 92 -9.33 -4.42 11.67
CA CYS A 92 -10.02 -3.19 11.29
C CYS A 92 -11.40 -3.47 10.69
N MET A 93 -11.54 -4.51 9.86
CA MET A 93 -12.85 -4.92 9.34
C MET A 93 -13.81 -5.37 10.44
N SER A 94 -13.32 -6.17 11.41
CA SER A 94 -14.10 -6.59 12.57
C SER A 94 -14.56 -5.38 13.38
N LEU A 95 -13.64 -4.44 13.64
CA LEU A 95 -13.96 -3.22 14.37
C LEU A 95 -15.00 -2.35 13.64
N ALA A 96 -14.85 -2.17 12.33
CA ALA A 96 -15.83 -1.45 11.52
C ALA A 96 -17.23 -2.10 11.61
N SER A 97 -17.28 -3.44 11.53
CA SER A 97 -18.52 -4.20 11.72
C SER A 97 -19.12 -4.01 13.12
N ASP A 98 -18.29 -4.06 14.16
CA ASP A 98 -18.72 -3.88 15.56
C ASP A 98 -19.29 -2.47 15.80
N GLN A 99 -18.78 -1.47 15.07
CA GLN A 99 -19.29 -0.08 15.08
C GLN A 99 -20.49 0.14 14.14
N GLY A 100 -21.02 -0.92 13.51
CA GLY A 100 -22.18 -0.84 12.62
C GLY A 100 -21.90 -0.16 11.27
N MET A 101 -20.63 -0.06 10.87
CA MET A 101 -20.25 0.48 9.56
C MET A 101 -20.48 -0.56 8.46
N SER A 102 -20.83 -0.11 7.25
CA SER A 102 -20.85 -0.99 6.08
C SER A 102 -19.43 -1.46 5.74
N LEU A 103 -19.30 -2.75 5.41
CA LEU A 103 -18.06 -3.35 4.93
C LEU A 103 -17.93 -3.32 3.40
N ASP A 104 -18.89 -2.73 2.67
CA ASP A 104 -18.91 -2.74 1.20
C ASP A 104 -17.68 -2.06 0.57
N GLU A 105 -17.05 -1.13 1.29
CA GLU A 105 -15.83 -0.46 0.84
C GLU A 105 -14.54 -1.20 1.23
N PHE A 106 -14.61 -2.16 2.15
CA PHE A 106 -13.48 -3.00 2.53
C PHE A 106 -13.30 -4.12 1.50
N VAL A 107 -12.04 -4.43 1.19
CA VAL A 107 -11.71 -5.47 0.22
C VAL A 107 -11.63 -6.82 0.92
N THR A 108 -12.38 -7.80 0.43
CA THR A 108 -12.44 -9.16 0.99
C THR A 108 -11.49 -10.13 0.27
N GLU A 109 -11.22 -11.30 0.87
CA GLU A 109 -10.29 -12.30 0.29
C GLU A 109 -10.73 -12.85 -1.08
N ASN A 110 -12.01 -12.68 -1.44
CA ASN A 110 -12.57 -13.11 -2.71
C ASN A 110 -12.39 -12.07 -3.82
N GLU A 111 -11.89 -10.88 -3.49
CA GLU A 111 -11.69 -9.79 -4.42
C GLU A 111 -10.21 -9.64 -4.81
N PHE A 112 -9.97 -9.32 -6.08
CA PHE A 112 -8.62 -9.16 -6.62
C PHE A 112 -7.76 -8.15 -5.83
N ASP A 113 -8.32 -7.07 -5.33
CA ASP A 113 -7.54 -6.06 -4.60
C ASP A 113 -6.96 -6.60 -3.29
N TYR A 114 -7.48 -7.71 -2.76
CA TYR A 114 -6.91 -8.37 -1.58
C TYR A 114 -5.58 -9.04 -1.88
N GLU A 115 -5.27 -9.29 -3.16
CA GLU A 115 -3.92 -9.70 -3.58
C GLU A 115 -2.88 -8.63 -3.24
N ILE A 116 -3.26 -7.34 -3.19
CA ILE A 116 -2.34 -6.26 -2.76
C ILE A 116 -2.07 -6.36 -1.26
N VAL A 117 -3.10 -6.63 -0.45
CA VAL A 117 -2.94 -6.88 1.00
C VAL A 117 -2.04 -8.10 1.22
N SER A 118 -2.27 -9.16 0.45
CA SER A 118 -1.50 -10.39 0.51
C SER A 118 -0.04 -10.20 0.14
N PHE A 119 0.21 -9.51 -0.96
CA PHE A 119 1.54 -9.16 -1.42
C PHE A 119 2.31 -8.35 -0.37
N LEU A 120 1.72 -7.26 0.15
CA LEU A 120 2.38 -6.41 1.15
C LEU A 120 2.67 -7.18 2.44
N HIS A 121 1.79 -8.11 2.81
CA HIS A 121 1.96 -8.98 3.97
C HIS A 121 3.17 -9.92 3.80
N GLU A 122 3.24 -10.67 2.70
CA GLU A 122 4.35 -11.58 2.43
C GLU A 122 5.69 -10.83 2.25
N PHE A 123 5.62 -9.66 1.60
CA PHE A 123 6.77 -8.78 1.44
C PHE A 123 7.34 -8.33 2.79
N ALA A 124 6.48 -7.92 3.72
CA ALA A 124 6.88 -7.46 5.04
C ALA A 124 7.52 -8.58 5.88
N LEU A 125 7.02 -9.81 5.77
CA LEU A 125 7.48 -10.95 6.58
C LEU A 125 8.79 -11.55 6.09
N SER A 126 8.94 -11.75 4.78
CA SER A 126 9.99 -12.63 4.27
C SER A 126 10.59 -12.21 2.92
N ALA A 127 9.88 -11.49 2.07
CA ALA A 127 10.41 -11.10 0.76
C ALA A 127 11.30 -9.84 0.80
N ARG A 128 11.30 -9.10 1.92
CA ARG A 128 12.15 -7.93 2.18
C ARG A 128 13.63 -8.15 1.84
N TYR A 129 14.17 -9.32 2.20
CA TYR A 129 15.56 -9.69 1.96
C TYR A 129 15.67 -10.80 0.92
N TYR A 130 14.70 -10.90 0.01
CA TYR A 130 14.62 -11.96 -0.99
C TYR A 130 15.96 -12.18 -1.70
N ASN A 131 16.54 -11.12 -2.28
CA ASN A 131 17.79 -11.21 -3.03
C ASN A 131 18.95 -11.76 -2.17
N LEU A 132 19.09 -11.28 -0.93
CA LEU A 132 20.13 -11.76 -0.02
C LEU A 132 19.90 -13.22 0.37
N SER A 133 18.65 -13.59 0.68
CA SER A 133 18.29 -14.98 1.04
C SER A 133 18.54 -15.95 -0.10
N LYS A 134 18.29 -15.53 -1.34
CA LYS A 134 18.56 -16.31 -2.56
C LYS A 134 20.05 -16.50 -2.77
N LEU A 135 20.86 -15.45 -2.58
CA LEU A 135 22.32 -15.55 -2.65
C LEU A 135 22.90 -16.49 -1.58
N SER A 136 22.28 -16.54 -0.39
CA SER A 136 22.69 -17.42 0.70
C SER A 136 22.04 -18.81 0.68
N ASN A 137 21.35 -19.21 -0.39
CA ASN A 137 20.60 -20.48 -0.50
C ASN A 137 19.64 -20.76 0.68
N SER A 138 19.11 -19.71 1.30
CA SER A 138 18.20 -19.77 2.44
C SER A 138 16.80 -19.25 2.08
N GLN A 139 16.49 -19.17 0.78
CA GLN A 139 15.26 -18.62 0.24
C GLN A 139 14.04 -19.36 0.78
N LYS A 140 13.13 -18.61 1.40
CA LYS A 140 11.83 -19.11 1.91
C LYS A 140 10.62 -18.46 1.23
N SER A 141 10.85 -17.43 0.41
CA SER A 141 9.80 -16.58 -0.17
C SER A 141 9.87 -16.53 -1.70
N LYS A 142 8.76 -16.12 -2.33
CA LYS A 142 8.68 -15.88 -3.78
C LYS A 142 9.41 -14.57 -4.14
N ASP A 143 9.80 -14.44 -5.42
CA ASP A 143 10.36 -13.19 -5.91
C ASP A 143 9.27 -12.10 -5.90
N PRO A 144 9.44 -11.01 -5.12
CA PRO A 144 8.44 -9.97 -5.02
C PRO A 144 8.22 -9.22 -6.33
N LEU A 145 9.21 -9.13 -7.22
CA LEU A 145 9.02 -8.47 -8.51
C LEU A 145 8.19 -9.34 -9.47
N SER A 146 8.40 -10.66 -9.48
CA SER A 146 7.61 -11.59 -10.28
C SER A 146 6.15 -11.63 -9.82
N GLU A 147 5.93 -11.66 -8.50
CA GLU A 147 4.59 -11.62 -7.93
C GLU A 147 3.88 -10.29 -8.26
N TRP A 148 4.59 -9.17 -8.09
CA TRP A 148 4.07 -7.85 -8.44
C TRP A 148 3.77 -7.70 -9.94
N TRP A 149 4.59 -8.30 -10.81
CA TRP A 149 4.34 -8.33 -12.25
C TRP A 149 3.01 -9.00 -12.61
N SER A 150 2.63 -10.04 -11.86
CA SER A 150 1.35 -10.73 -12.06
C SER A 150 0.17 -9.80 -11.71
N ILE A 151 0.25 -9.08 -10.59
CA ILE A 151 -0.74 -8.06 -10.19
C ILE A 151 -0.82 -6.95 -11.23
N LEU A 152 0.33 -6.40 -11.66
CA LEU A 152 0.42 -5.38 -12.70
C LEU A 152 -0.24 -5.83 -14.01
N SER A 153 -0.03 -7.08 -14.40
CA SER A 153 -0.56 -7.63 -15.66
C SER A 153 -2.07 -7.77 -15.66
N ILE A 154 -2.66 -8.18 -14.53
CA ILE A 154 -4.11 -8.22 -14.35
C ILE A 154 -4.70 -6.81 -14.38
N ILE A 155 -4.05 -5.83 -13.74
CA ILE A 155 -4.52 -4.44 -13.75
C ILE A 155 -4.39 -3.83 -15.15
N MET A 156 -3.31 -4.11 -15.88
CA MET A 156 -3.16 -3.67 -17.26
C MET A 156 -4.31 -4.18 -18.13
N SER A 157 -4.66 -5.47 -18.03
CA SER A 157 -5.71 -6.04 -18.86
C SER A 157 -7.12 -5.55 -18.50
N SER A 158 -7.40 -5.37 -17.21
CA SER A 158 -8.73 -5.01 -16.69
C SER A 158 -9.01 -3.50 -16.65
N ASP A 159 -8.06 -2.69 -16.21
CA ASP A 159 -8.30 -1.28 -15.90
C ASP A 159 -7.80 -0.31 -16.97
N VAL A 160 -6.77 -0.68 -17.72
CA VAL A 160 -6.18 0.21 -18.73
C VAL A 160 -7.03 0.18 -20.00
N PRO A 161 -7.48 1.36 -20.50
CA PRO A 161 -8.32 1.44 -21.69
C PRO A 161 -7.72 0.73 -22.89
N TYR A 162 -8.54 -0.06 -23.60
CA TYR A 162 -8.12 -0.84 -24.77
C TYR A 162 -7.34 -0.01 -25.79
N ARG A 163 -7.82 1.21 -26.10
CA ARG A 163 -7.14 2.13 -27.03
C ARG A 163 -5.68 2.42 -26.63
N LYS A 164 -5.41 2.57 -25.32
CA LYS A 164 -4.06 2.83 -24.82
C LYS A 164 -3.19 1.57 -24.94
N ARG A 165 -3.74 0.39 -24.64
CA ARG A 165 -3.04 -0.89 -24.79
C ARG A 165 -2.65 -1.16 -26.25
N LYS A 166 -3.61 -1.04 -27.16
CA LYS A 166 -3.39 -1.22 -28.60
C LYS A 166 -2.35 -0.24 -29.16
N LYS A 167 -2.38 1.03 -28.71
CA LYS A 167 -1.37 2.01 -29.11
C LYS A 167 0.04 1.58 -28.70
N ILE A 168 0.23 1.12 -27.46
CA ILE A 168 1.54 0.65 -26.97
C ILE A 168 2.04 -0.52 -27.81
N GLU A 169 1.17 -1.47 -28.13
CA GLU A 169 1.49 -2.62 -28.97
C GLU A 169 1.93 -2.19 -30.37
N GLU A 170 1.12 -1.39 -31.07
CA GLU A 170 1.39 -0.93 -32.43
C GLU A 170 2.64 -0.03 -32.53
N GLU A 171 2.90 0.81 -31.53
CA GLU A 171 4.11 1.63 -31.48
C GLU A 171 5.35 0.78 -31.20
N SER A 172 5.26 -0.18 -30.28
CA SER A 172 6.39 -1.05 -29.93
C SER A 172 6.81 -1.95 -31.09
N VAL A 173 5.85 -2.53 -31.81
CA VAL A 173 6.13 -3.34 -33.01
C VAL A 173 6.80 -2.49 -34.08
N ARG A 174 6.27 -1.30 -34.37
CA ARG A 174 6.88 -0.38 -35.37
C ARG A 174 8.31 0.00 -35.03
N ILE A 175 8.61 0.26 -33.76
CA ILE A 175 9.99 0.56 -33.32
C ILE A 175 10.87 -0.68 -33.49
N CYS A 176 10.39 -1.86 -33.09
CA CYS A 176 11.14 -3.11 -33.21
C CYS A 176 11.46 -3.45 -34.68
N ASP A 177 10.48 -3.30 -35.58
CA ASP A 177 10.65 -3.50 -37.02
C ASP A 177 11.70 -2.55 -37.61
N ALA A 178 11.71 -1.29 -37.15
CA ALA A 178 12.70 -0.29 -37.59
C ALA A 178 14.12 -0.59 -37.09
N ILE A 179 14.26 -1.22 -35.92
CA ILE A 179 15.56 -1.67 -35.38
C ILE A 179 16.09 -2.89 -36.15
N GLY A 180 15.20 -3.78 -36.59
CA GLY A 180 15.53 -4.99 -37.34
C GLY A 180 16.12 -6.12 -36.47
N ASN A 181 16.51 -7.22 -37.12
CA ASN A 181 16.84 -8.50 -36.47
C ASN A 181 18.27 -8.64 -35.92
N ASN A 182 19.05 -7.56 -35.85
CA ASN A 182 20.48 -7.60 -35.44
C ASN A 182 20.72 -7.16 -34.00
N THR A 183 19.73 -7.31 -33.12
CA THR A 183 19.86 -6.91 -31.71
C THR A 183 19.63 -8.08 -30.78
N PHE A 184 20.36 -8.07 -29.66
CA PHE A 184 20.11 -8.95 -28.52
C PHE A 184 20.14 -8.10 -27.25
N THR A 185 19.51 -8.58 -26.20
CA THR A 185 19.50 -7.91 -24.89
C THR A 185 19.87 -8.90 -23.79
N MET A 186 20.54 -8.38 -22.77
CA MET A 186 20.86 -9.10 -21.53
C MET A 186 19.94 -8.66 -20.38
N MET A 187 18.99 -7.76 -20.65
CA MET A 187 18.05 -7.24 -19.66
C MET A 187 17.09 -8.33 -19.20
N ARG A 188 16.75 -8.29 -17.91
CA ARG A 188 15.76 -9.18 -17.31
C ARG A 188 14.55 -8.40 -16.84
N GLY A 189 13.38 -8.97 -17.08
CA GLY A 189 12.09 -8.43 -16.65
C GLY A 189 11.94 -8.39 -15.13
N LEU A 190 10.75 -8.00 -14.68
CA LEU A 190 10.37 -8.13 -13.27
C LEU A 190 10.21 -9.61 -12.86
N ASP A 191 9.90 -10.48 -13.81
CA ASP A 191 9.80 -11.93 -13.65
C ASP A 191 11.16 -12.66 -13.70
N GLN A 192 12.27 -11.92 -13.84
CA GLN A 192 13.64 -12.40 -14.01
C GLN A 192 13.92 -13.16 -15.31
N GLN A 193 12.95 -13.23 -16.23
CA GLN A 193 13.19 -13.83 -17.54
C GLN A 193 13.98 -12.89 -18.43
N LEU A 194 14.75 -13.46 -19.37
CA LEU A 194 15.47 -12.68 -20.36
C LEU A 194 14.44 -11.99 -21.26
N MET A 195 14.60 -10.69 -21.44
CA MET A 195 13.71 -9.91 -22.30
C MET A 195 14.08 -10.11 -23.77
N THR A 196 13.10 -10.00 -24.65
CA THR A 196 13.34 -9.77 -26.08
C THR A 196 13.55 -8.27 -26.35
N THR A 197 14.01 -7.90 -27.54
CA THR A 197 14.05 -6.49 -27.98
C THR A 197 12.66 -5.85 -27.95
N LEU A 198 11.61 -6.62 -28.26
CA LEU A 198 10.24 -6.11 -28.16
C LEU A 198 9.87 -5.82 -26.69
N ASP A 199 10.21 -6.73 -25.77
CA ASP A 199 9.91 -6.55 -24.35
C ASP A 199 10.59 -5.30 -23.78
N THR A 200 11.82 -4.98 -24.20
CA THR A 200 12.53 -3.79 -23.70
C THR A 200 11.86 -2.49 -24.13
N ILE A 201 11.08 -2.51 -25.21
CA ILE A 201 10.28 -1.38 -25.69
C ILE A 201 8.90 -1.38 -25.04
N VAL A 202 8.25 -2.55 -24.93
CA VAL A 202 6.87 -2.69 -24.43
C VAL A 202 6.79 -2.48 -22.93
N TYR A 203 7.64 -3.16 -22.15
CA TYR A 203 7.49 -3.23 -20.69
C TYR A 203 7.55 -1.85 -20.00
N PRO A 204 8.42 -0.91 -20.40
CA PRO A 204 8.43 0.42 -19.79
C PRO A 204 7.12 1.18 -19.99
N GLN A 205 6.58 1.11 -21.21
CA GLN A 205 5.32 1.76 -21.58
C GLN A 205 4.11 1.08 -20.92
N PHE A 206 4.16 -0.25 -20.83
CA PHE A 206 3.17 -1.07 -20.12
C PHE A 206 3.07 -0.65 -18.66
N ILE A 207 4.20 -0.60 -17.96
CA ILE A 207 4.25 -0.25 -16.54
C ILE A 207 3.82 1.20 -16.34
N GLU A 208 4.29 2.12 -17.19
CA GLU A 208 3.86 3.51 -17.13
C GLU A 208 2.34 3.64 -17.32
N ALA A 209 1.76 2.85 -18.23
CA ALA A 209 0.33 2.87 -18.49
C ALA A 209 -0.51 2.29 -17.35
N ALA A 210 -0.04 1.22 -16.71
CA ALA A 210 -0.71 0.55 -15.60
C ALA A 210 -0.54 1.27 -14.25
N SER A 211 0.59 1.97 -14.04
CA SER A 211 0.95 2.57 -12.75
C SER A 211 -0.11 3.46 -12.09
N PRO A 212 -0.91 4.30 -12.81
CA PRO A 212 -1.97 5.08 -12.16
C PRO A 212 -3.09 4.22 -11.59
N TYR A 213 -3.40 3.12 -12.27
CA TYR A 213 -4.48 2.20 -11.90
C TYR A 213 -4.04 1.32 -10.74
N VAL A 214 -2.77 0.90 -10.73
CA VAL A 214 -2.17 0.17 -9.62
C VAL A 214 -2.16 1.02 -8.35
N VAL A 215 -1.75 2.29 -8.45
CA VAL A 215 -1.86 3.24 -7.33
C VAL A 215 -3.30 3.36 -6.85
N TRP A 216 -4.27 3.46 -7.75
CA TRP A 216 -5.69 3.48 -7.38
C TRP A 216 -6.14 2.22 -6.64
N ARG A 217 -5.80 1.03 -7.14
CA ARG A 217 -6.15 -0.26 -6.53
C ARG A 217 -5.54 -0.38 -5.14
N THR A 218 -4.27 0.00 -4.97
CA THR A 218 -3.61 0.04 -3.65
C THR A 218 -4.24 1.09 -2.73
N PHE A 219 -4.60 2.26 -3.24
CA PHE A 219 -5.28 3.32 -2.48
C PHE A 219 -6.67 2.88 -2.01
N ARG A 220 -7.42 2.16 -2.85
CA ARG A 220 -8.75 1.65 -2.55
C ARG A 220 -8.77 0.74 -1.31
N VAL A 221 -7.74 -0.08 -1.13
CA VAL A 221 -7.60 -0.98 0.03
C VAL A 221 -7.61 -0.22 1.37
N ILE A 222 -6.95 0.94 1.44
CA ILE A 222 -6.82 1.73 2.68
C ILE A 222 -7.83 2.86 2.80
N LYS A 223 -8.53 3.21 1.71
CA LYS A 223 -9.56 4.25 1.71
C LYS A 223 -10.60 4.09 2.84
N PRO A 224 -11.22 2.91 3.07
CA PRO A 224 -12.24 2.77 4.12
C PRO A 224 -11.70 2.98 5.54
N LEU A 225 -10.39 2.88 5.74
CA LEU A 225 -9.76 3.15 7.04
C LEU A 225 -9.87 4.62 7.46
N TYR A 226 -10.12 5.54 6.53
CA TYR A 226 -10.37 6.96 6.87
C TYR A 226 -11.64 7.12 7.71
N SER A 227 -12.76 6.55 7.26
CA SER A 227 -14.03 6.62 7.99
C SER A 227 -13.94 5.87 9.32
N LEU A 228 -13.17 4.79 9.35
CA LEU A 228 -12.96 4.02 10.58
C LEU A 228 -12.14 4.80 11.62
N ILE A 229 -11.06 5.46 11.22
CA ILE A 229 -10.24 6.25 12.17
C ILE A 229 -11.02 7.47 12.68
N ASP A 230 -11.82 8.11 11.84
CA ASP A 230 -12.74 9.19 12.23
C ASP A 230 -13.71 8.73 13.32
N ARG A 231 -14.39 7.61 13.06
CA ARG A 231 -15.35 7.01 13.99
C ARG A 231 -14.73 6.62 15.34
N VAL A 232 -13.55 5.99 15.32
CA VAL A 232 -12.85 5.54 16.53
C VAL A 232 -12.33 6.72 17.35
N VAL A 233 -11.89 7.79 16.70
CA VAL A 233 -11.46 9.04 17.38
C VAL A 233 -12.66 9.70 18.08
N ASP A 234 -13.80 9.81 17.39
CA ASP A 234 -15.03 10.36 17.99
C ASP A 234 -15.44 9.60 19.26
N GLU A 235 -15.40 8.27 19.22
CA GLU A 235 -15.73 7.43 20.38
C GLU A 235 -14.78 7.66 21.56
N VAL A 236 -13.48 7.78 21.31
CA VAL A 236 -12.50 8.10 22.36
C VAL A 236 -12.72 9.50 22.93
N HIS A 237 -12.98 10.51 22.09
CA HIS A 237 -13.22 11.88 22.56
C HIS A 237 -14.45 12.00 23.45
N VAL A 238 -15.51 11.24 23.17
CA VAL A 238 -16.69 11.14 24.07
C VAL A 238 -16.27 10.60 25.44
N ILE A 239 -15.42 9.58 25.49
CA ILE A 239 -14.94 8.99 26.75
C ILE A 239 -14.00 9.95 27.50
N GLU A 240 -13.12 10.66 26.78
CA GLU A 240 -12.26 11.70 27.35
C GLU A 240 -13.08 12.79 28.05
N GLN A 241 -14.14 13.27 27.39
CA GLN A 241 -15.06 14.26 27.96
C GLN A 241 -15.80 13.73 29.19
N GLN A 242 -16.30 12.49 29.13
CA GLN A 242 -16.96 11.85 30.28
C GLN A 242 -16.04 11.71 31.50
N LYS A 243 -14.73 11.53 31.26
CA LYS A 243 -13.71 11.46 32.30
C LYS A 243 -13.17 12.82 32.75
N GLY A 244 -13.69 13.91 32.20
CA GLY A 244 -13.33 15.28 32.60
C GLY A 244 -11.95 15.73 32.13
N HIS A 245 -11.46 15.18 31.01
CA HIS A 245 -10.23 15.69 30.40
C HIS A 245 -10.47 17.04 29.72
N ASP A 246 -9.80 18.10 30.19
CA ASP A 246 -9.88 19.46 29.62
C ASP A 246 -9.23 19.57 28.22
N TYR A 247 -8.34 18.64 27.88
CA TYR A 247 -7.62 18.57 26.60
C TYR A 247 -7.63 17.14 26.07
N PRO A 248 -7.74 16.94 24.74
CA PRO A 248 -7.77 15.61 24.17
C PRO A 248 -6.43 14.88 24.37
N LEU A 249 -6.48 13.60 24.71
CA LEU A 249 -5.29 12.74 24.76
C LEU A 249 -5.00 12.16 23.37
N VAL A 250 -6.04 11.91 22.59
CA VAL A 250 -5.94 11.45 21.20
C VAL A 250 -6.13 12.63 20.26
N PRO A 251 -5.20 12.92 19.33
CA PRO A 251 -5.42 13.96 18.33
C PRO A 251 -6.54 13.57 17.36
N TYR A 252 -7.07 14.54 16.61
CA TYR A 252 -7.98 14.27 15.49
C TYR A 252 -7.23 13.55 14.35
N LEU A 253 -6.98 12.25 14.52
CA LEU A 253 -6.04 11.49 13.67
C LEU A 253 -6.46 11.47 12.20
N TYR A 254 -7.75 11.53 11.89
CA TYR A 254 -8.25 11.61 10.52
C TYR A 254 -7.74 12.86 9.77
N GLU A 255 -7.42 13.97 10.46
CA GLU A 255 -6.89 15.21 9.86
C GLU A 255 -5.49 15.03 9.24
N PHE A 256 -4.78 13.96 9.60
CA PHE A 256 -3.48 13.63 9.01
C PHE A 256 -3.62 12.90 7.67
N PHE A 257 -4.80 12.33 7.40
CA PHE A 257 -5.04 11.50 6.22
C PHE A 257 -6.10 12.03 5.24
N PRO A 258 -6.24 13.36 4.99
CA PRO A 258 -7.28 13.89 4.10
C PRO A 258 -7.08 13.44 2.65
N PHE A 259 -5.88 12.98 2.29
CA PHE A 259 -5.62 12.41 0.97
C PHE A 259 -6.43 11.13 0.70
N LEU A 260 -6.91 10.42 1.73
CA LEU A 260 -7.77 9.23 1.57
C LEU A 260 -9.17 9.59 1.06
N LEU A 261 -9.58 10.85 1.16
CA LEU A 261 -10.86 11.34 0.64
C LEU A 261 -10.85 11.52 -0.89
N LEU A 262 -9.69 11.44 -1.55
CA LEU A 262 -9.58 11.67 -2.99
C LEU A 262 -10.45 10.68 -3.79
N ASP A 263 -11.07 11.19 -4.86
CA ASP A 263 -11.80 10.40 -5.85
C ASP A 263 -10.85 9.67 -6.81
N ARG A 264 -11.35 8.62 -7.46
CA ARG A 264 -10.58 7.81 -8.41
C ARG A 264 -9.86 8.64 -9.48
N GLY A 265 -10.53 9.64 -10.05
CA GLY A 265 -9.96 10.48 -11.09
C GLY A 265 -8.78 11.31 -10.57
N SER A 266 -8.91 11.87 -9.37
CA SER A 266 -7.83 12.61 -8.72
C SER A 266 -6.63 11.72 -8.39
N VAL A 267 -6.87 10.50 -7.92
CA VAL A 267 -5.82 9.50 -7.66
C VAL A 267 -5.06 9.12 -8.95
N ILE A 268 -5.78 8.80 -10.03
CA ILE A 268 -5.20 8.40 -11.31
C ILE A 268 -4.35 9.52 -11.95
N ARG A 269 -4.77 10.79 -11.82
CA ARG A 269 -4.02 11.92 -12.40
C ARG A 269 -2.76 12.28 -11.60
N ARG A 270 -2.70 11.91 -10.32
CA ARG A 270 -1.62 12.32 -9.42
C ARG A 270 -0.32 11.58 -9.72
N LYS A 271 0.75 12.34 -9.97
CA LYS A 271 2.11 11.81 -10.20
C LYS A 271 3.01 11.84 -8.96
N LYS A 272 2.70 12.71 -8.01
CA LYS A 272 3.42 12.89 -6.74
C LYS A 272 2.43 13.02 -5.59
N TRP A 273 2.70 12.28 -4.53
CA TRP A 273 1.94 12.23 -3.29
C TRP A 273 2.83 12.84 -2.20
N GLY A 274 2.42 13.97 -1.63
CA GLY A 274 3.27 14.84 -0.81
C GLY A 274 3.27 16.26 -1.34
#